data_AF-A0A925Q6L2-F1
#
_entry.id   AF-A0A925Q6L2-F1
#
_cell.length_a   1.000
_cell.length_b   1.000
_cell.length_c   1.000
_cell.angle_alpha   90.00
_cell.angle_beta   90.00
_cell.angle_gamma   90.00
#
_symmetry.space_group_name_H-M   'P 1'
#
loop_
_entity.id
_entity.type
_entity.pdbx_description
1 polymer ?
#
loop_
_entity_poly.entity_id
_entity_poly.type
_entity_poly.pdbx_seq_one_letter_code
_entity_poly.pdbx_strand_id
1 'polypeptide(L)'
;MKKSLLFVLVMVLLSAFSQVSAQPAPAMGPPNVLLIIREEIKPGMMGVHNRHSAEFTSIFSELQTPNHRIAMVPVAGNENEVIYITPLDSFAELEVMNRATDSKLESAKGMTRARLDRLDKEAPVLHAAMRDMLAIYRPELSFNPGVNIAQMRYFSITTTRVKPGYDAQYVDYIQKILNIARRDAKVNNLHLAVFQVISGAQAGMYITFRPMKSLAEMDDPIARRVRAGMSDDQRKDADKAVRETVMSSDASLYQFAPRMSYVEKDMAAADPTFWNPKPMMATEAKPKKRAPNHHRP
;
A
#
# COMPACT_ATOMS: atom_id res chain seq x y z
N MET A 1 75.36 14.45 -15.36
CA MET A 1 75.44 15.85 -15.86
C MET A 1 74.31 16.05 -16.87
N LYS A 2 73.48 17.09 -16.70
CA LYS A 2 72.86 17.99 -17.72
C LYS A 2 72.56 17.37 -19.11
N LYS A 3 71.39 17.44 -19.75
CA LYS A 3 70.22 18.35 -19.71
C LYS A 3 69.10 17.77 -20.61
N SER A 4 67.89 18.25 -20.35
CA SER A 4 66.59 18.13 -21.03
C SER A 4 66.55 18.00 -22.56
N LEU A 5 65.52 17.32 -23.07
CA LEU A 5 64.51 18.00 -23.90
C LEU A 5 63.12 17.34 -23.78
N LEU A 6 62.14 18.20 -23.61
CA LEU A 6 60.72 18.02 -23.40
C LEU A 6 60.02 17.78 -24.76
N PHE A 7 59.15 16.77 -24.88
CA PHE A 7 58.06 16.78 -25.86
C PHE A 7 56.78 16.27 -25.19
N VAL A 8 55.84 17.20 -25.06
CA VAL A 8 54.49 17.00 -24.52
C VAL A 8 53.63 16.40 -25.64
N LEU A 9 53.04 15.23 -25.40
CA LEU A 9 51.92 14.71 -26.20
C LEU A 9 50.69 14.62 -25.29
N VAL A 10 49.76 15.54 -25.48
CA VAL A 10 48.45 15.58 -24.85
C VAL A 10 47.58 14.49 -25.47
N MET A 11 47.32 13.41 -24.73
CA MET A 11 46.25 12.47 -25.08
C MET A 11 44.92 13.04 -24.56
N VAL A 12 44.08 13.47 -25.50
CA VAL A 12 42.67 13.80 -25.26
C VAL A 12 41.93 12.49 -25.00
N LEU A 13 41.63 12.20 -23.74
CA LEU A 13 40.63 11.21 -23.34
C LEU A 13 39.24 11.82 -23.60
N LEU A 14 38.63 11.44 -24.73
CA LEU A 14 37.23 11.69 -25.01
C LEU A 14 36.39 10.80 -24.07
N SER A 15 35.99 11.35 -22.93
CA SER A 15 35.02 10.75 -22.03
C SER A 15 33.66 10.73 -22.72
N ALA A 16 33.30 9.60 -23.32
CA ALA A 16 31.94 9.34 -23.78
C ALA A 16 31.04 9.24 -22.54
N PHE A 17 30.44 10.37 -22.15
CA PHE A 17 29.29 10.39 -21.25
C PHE A 17 28.12 9.77 -22.01
N SER A 18 27.89 8.47 -21.82
CA SER A 18 26.58 7.88 -22.10
C SER A 18 25.59 8.54 -21.15
N GLN A 19 24.87 9.55 -21.64
CA GLN A 19 23.65 9.98 -21.00
C GLN A 19 22.66 8.83 -21.11
N VAL A 20 22.62 7.99 -20.07
CA VAL A 20 21.47 7.12 -19.82
C VAL A 20 20.31 8.06 -19.54
N SER A 21 19.51 8.30 -20.57
CA SER A 21 18.15 8.78 -20.36
C SER A 21 17.48 7.77 -19.43
N ALA A 22 17.20 8.18 -18.20
CA ALA A 22 16.26 7.49 -17.36
C ALA A 22 14.90 7.58 -18.08
N GLN A 23 14.58 6.58 -18.90
CA GLN A 23 13.22 6.41 -19.37
C GLN A 23 12.35 6.32 -18.10
N PRO A 24 11.25 7.08 -18.00
CA PRO A 24 10.31 6.87 -16.92
C PRO A 24 9.92 5.39 -16.96
N ALA A 25 10.13 4.69 -15.84
CA ALA A 25 9.67 3.32 -15.70
C ALA A 25 8.21 3.28 -16.20
N PRO A 26 7.85 2.35 -17.09
CA PRO A 26 6.48 2.27 -17.57
C PRO A 26 5.57 2.27 -16.34
N ALA A 27 4.52 3.08 -16.37
CA ALA A 27 3.53 3.05 -15.30
C ALA A 27 2.96 1.64 -15.26
N MET A 28 3.52 0.79 -14.40
CA MET A 28 3.03 -0.57 -14.22
C MET A 28 1.62 -0.43 -13.68
N GLY A 29 0.66 -0.95 -14.44
CA GLY A 29 -0.73 -0.99 -13.99
C GLY A 29 -0.85 -1.76 -12.66
N PRO A 30 -2.03 -1.74 -12.03
CA PRO A 30 -2.27 -2.57 -10.86
C PRO A 30 -1.92 -4.05 -11.15
N PRO A 31 -1.41 -4.79 -10.14
CA PRO A 31 -1.13 -6.21 -10.28
C PRO A 31 -2.41 -6.99 -10.58
N ASN A 32 -2.29 -8.15 -11.23
CA ASN A 32 -3.46 -8.97 -11.57
C ASN A 32 -4.11 -9.61 -10.34
N VAL A 33 -3.32 -9.92 -9.31
CA VAL A 33 -3.74 -10.56 -8.07
C VAL A 33 -3.22 -9.77 -6.87
N LEU A 34 -4.04 -9.68 -5.82
CA LEU A 34 -3.61 -9.25 -4.51
C LEU A 34 -3.87 -10.34 -3.48
N LEU A 35 -2.87 -10.63 -2.66
CA LEU A 35 -3.09 -11.13 -1.31
C LEU A 35 -3.26 -9.91 -0.39
N ILE A 36 -4.40 -9.84 0.28
CA ILE A 36 -4.72 -8.78 1.23
C ILE A 36 -4.87 -9.43 2.60
N ILE A 37 -3.99 -9.09 3.53
CA ILE A 37 -4.08 -9.53 4.93
C ILE A 37 -4.61 -8.36 5.74
N ARG A 38 -5.70 -8.58 6.45
CA ARG A 38 -6.31 -7.61 7.36
C ARG A 38 -6.21 -8.15 8.77
N GLU A 39 -5.51 -7.42 9.60
CA GLU A 39 -5.30 -7.72 11.01
C GLU A 39 -6.14 -6.78 11.85
N GLU A 40 -6.94 -7.33 12.75
CA GLU A 40 -7.59 -6.59 13.82
C GLU A 40 -6.75 -6.77 15.09
N ILE A 41 -6.22 -5.68 15.59
CA ILE A 41 -5.32 -5.62 16.73
C ILE A 41 -6.15 -5.40 17.99
N LYS A 42 -5.76 -6.03 19.10
CA LYS A 42 -6.45 -5.78 20.37
C LYS A 42 -6.31 -4.29 20.76
N PRO A 43 -7.36 -3.66 21.31
CA PRO A 43 -7.30 -2.27 21.75
C PRO A 43 -6.09 -1.98 22.64
N GLY A 44 -5.37 -0.91 22.33
CA GLY A 44 -4.15 -0.49 23.03
C GLY A 44 -2.86 -1.22 22.63
N MET A 45 -2.93 -2.26 21.78
CA MET A 45 -1.76 -3.04 21.37
C MET A 45 -1.10 -2.55 20.07
N MET A 46 -1.68 -1.56 19.37
CA MET A 46 -1.17 -1.06 18.08
C MET A 46 0.31 -0.65 18.14
N GLY A 47 0.74 0.02 19.20
CA GLY A 47 2.15 0.41 19.37
C GLY A 47 3.10 -0.78 19.52
N VAL A 48 2.65 -1.87 20.15
CA VAL A 48 3.42 -3.11 20.31
C VAL A 48 3.44 -3.88 18.98
N HIS A 49 2.29 -4.01 18.34
CA HIS A 49 2.14 -4.63 17.03
C HIS A 49 3.03 -3.97 15.96
N ASN A 50 3.07 -2.65 15.90
CA ASN A 50 3.90 -1.96 14.91
C ASN A 50 5.40 -2.27 15.07
N ARG A 51 5.89 -2.46 16.30
CA ARG A 51 7.29 -2.86 16.55
C ARG A 51 7.53 -4.31 16.17
N HIS A 52 6.59 -5.18 16.54
CA HIS A 52 6.59 -6.60 16.20
C HIS A 52 6.63 -6.81 14.67
N SER A 53 5.77 -6.09 13.93
CA SER A 53 5.71 -6.10 12.47
C SER A 53 6.98 -5.53 11.81
N ALA A 54 7.54 -4.45 12.37
CA ALA A 54 8.81 -3.91 11.89
C ALA A 54 9.98 -4.89 12.07
N GLU A 55 9.95 -5.73 13.11
CA GLU A 55 10.96 -6.76 13.29
C GLU A 55 10.79 -7.92 12.29
N PHE A 56 9.56 -8.33 11.98
CA PHE A 56 9.30 -9.26 10.88
C PHE A 56 9.84 -8.73 9.55
N THR A 57 9.66 -7.44 9.25
CA THR A 57 10.25 -6.80 8.05
C THR A 57 11.78 -6.90 8.03
N SER A 58 12.43 -6.68 9.17
CA SER A 58 13.88 -6.83 9.30
C SER A 58 14.33 -8.26 8.99
N ILE A 59 13.61 -9.25 9.52
CA ILE A 59 13.89 -10.67 9.28
C ILE A 59 13.64 -11.04 7.80
N PHE A 60 12.56 -10.54 7.19
CA PHE A 60 12.27 -10.75 5.78
C PHE A 60 13.40 -10.21 4.91
N SER A 61 13.91 -9.02 5.23
CA SER A 61 15.06 -8.44 4.55
C SER A 61 16.34 -9.26 4.75
N GLU A 62 16.62 -9.70 5.99
CA GLU A 62 17.80 -10.50 6.32
C GLU A 62 17.82 -11.84 5.58
N LEU A 63 16.67 -12.52 5.54
CA LEU A 63 16.49 -13.81 4.86
C LEU A 63 16.22 -13.66 3.36
N GLN A 64 16.03 -12.42 2.87
CA GLN A 64 15.68 -12.08 1.50
C GLN A 64 14.43 -12.84 1.03
N THR A 65 13.36 -12.83 1.81
CA THR A 65 12.11 -13.52 1.45
C THR A 65 11.51 -12.92 0.18
N PRO A 66 10.72 -13.68 -0.60
CA PRO A 66 10.04 -13.13 -1.78
C PRO A 66 8.71 -12.43 -1.45
N ASN A 67 8.24 -12.45 -0.19
CA ASN A 67 6.97 -11.87 0.21
C ASN A 67 7.05 -10.34 0.37
N HIS A 68 7.16 -9.65 -0.75
CA HIS A 68 7.19 -8.19 -0.80
C HIS A 68 5.79 -7.63 -0.56
N ARG A 69 5.62 -6.82 0.50
CA ARG A 69 4.33 -6.33 0.97
C ARG A 69 4.37 -4.90 1.44
N ILE A 70 3.30 -4.17 1.15
CA ILE A 70 3.05 -2.81 1.66
C ILE A 70 2.14 -2.93 2.88
N ALA A 71 2.60 -2.41 4.00
CA ALA A 71 1.81 -2.29 5.22
C ALA A 71 1.16 -0.91 5.32
N MET A 72 -0.02 -0.85 5.91
CA MET A 72 -0.78 0.38 6.09
C MET A 72 -1.53 0.39 7.41
N VAL A 73 -1.62 1.58 8.00
CA VAL A 73 -2.33 1.83 9.26
C VAL A 73 -3.40 2.89 9.05
N PRO A 74 -4.52 2.84 9.82
CA PRO A 74 -5.65 3.75 9.68
C PRO A 74 -5.25 5.19 10.00
N VAL A 75 -5.77 6.11 9.21
CA VAL A 75 -5.85 7.55 9.50
C VAL A 75 -7.30 7.90 9.88
N ALA A 76 -8.27 7.29 9.19
CA ALA A 76 -9.69 7.36 9.51
C ALA A 76 -10.35 6.01 9.18
N GLY A 77 -11.11 5.45 10.12
CA GLY A 77 -11.65 4.10 10.05
C GLY A 77 -11.50 3.39 11.39
N ASN A 78 -11.33 2.07 11.37
CA ASN A 78 -11.02 1.29 12.58
C ASN A 78 -9.57 1.53 13.00
N GLU A 79 -9.34 2.23 14.12
CA GLU A 79 -8.01 2.55 14.65
C GLU A 79 -7.17 1.32 15.06
N ASN A 80 -7.82 0.17 15.20
CA ASN A 80 -7.20 -1.09 15.59
C ASN A 80 -6.93 -2.01 14.39
N GLU A 81 -6.93 -1.50 13.16
CA GLU A 81 -6.70 -2.32 11.96
C GLU A 81 -5.29 -2.11 11.38
N VAL A 82 -4.69 -3.15 10.82
CA VAL A 82 -3.54 -3.06 9.92
C VAL A 82 -3.86 -3.83 8.65
N ILE A 83 -3.53 -3.25 7.50
CA ILE A 83 -3.70 -3.92 6.20
C ILE A 83 -2.33 -4.12 5.55
N TYR A 84 -2.05 -5.34 5.12
CA TYR A 84 -0.94 -5.68 4.25
C TYR A 84 -1.47 -6.03 2.86
N ILE A 85 -0.77 -5.57 1.84
CA ILE A 85 -1.03 -5.92 0.45
C ILE A 85 0.24 -6.47 -0.16
N THR A 86 0.14 -7.66 -0.73
CA THR A 86 1.19 -8.32 -1.51
C THR A 86 0.73 -8.38 -2.98
N PRO A 87 1.38 -7.62 -3.88
CA PRO A 87 1.06 -7.63 -5.31
C PRO A 87 1.63 -8.87 -6.00
N LEU A 88 0.83 -9.52 -6.84
CA LEU A 88 1.16 -10.76 -7.54
C LEU A 88 0.60 -10.73 -8.97
N ASP A 89 1.25 -11.45 -9.89
CA ASP A 89 0.76 -11.65 -11.26
C ASP A 89 -0.25 -12.80 -11.34
N SER A 90 -0.15 -13.80 -10.46
CA SER A 90 -1.04 -14.97 -10.48
C SER A 90 -1.13 -15.71 -9.14
N PHE A 91 -2.12 -16.60 -9.00
CA PHE A 91 -2.20 -17.51 -7.85
C PHE A 91 -1.09 -18.58 -7.82
N ALA A 92 -0.53 -18.94 -8.98
CA ALA A 92 0.62 -19.84 -9.04
C ALA A 92 1.86 -19.19 -8.42
N GLU A 93 2.06 -17.89 -8.69
CA GLU A 93 3.12 -17.11 -8.04
C GLU A 93 2.90 -17.01 -6.53
N LEU A 94 1.66 -16.78 -6.07
CA LEU A 94 1.33 -16.78 -4.65
C LEU A 94 1.77 -18.07 -3.96
N GLU A 95 1.49 -19.21 -4.58
CA GLU A 95 1.87 -20.53 -4.04
C GLU A 95 3.38 -20.70 -3.94
N VAL A 96 4.12 -20.27 -4.98
CA VAL A 96 5.59 -20.28 -4.99
C VAL A 96 6.16 -19.35 -3.93
N MET A 97 5.63 -18.12 -3.84
CA MET A 97 6.06 -17.11 -2.88
C MET A 97 5.84 -17.57 -1.44
N ASN A 98 4.68 -18.16 -1.12
CA ASN A 98 4.39 -18.68 0.22
C ASN A 98 5.38 -19.78 0.60
N ARG A 99 5.54 -20.81 -0.23
CA ARG A 99 6.49 -21.91 0.04
C ARG A 99 7.93 -21.42 0.22
N ALA A 100 8.37 -20.48 -0.64
CA ALA A 100 9.71 -19.95 -0.56
C ALA A 100 9.91 -19.06 0.68
N THR A 101 8.88 -18.34 1.11
CA THR A 101 8.89 -17.57 2.36
C THR A 101 8.97 -18.50 3.56
N ASP A 102 8.10 -19.52 3.63
CA ASP A 102 8.07 -20.51 4.70
C ASP A 102 9.42 -21.23 4.83
N SER A 103 9.95 -21.74 3.71
CA SER A 103 11.25 -22.40 3.67
C SER A 103 12.38 -21.50 4.19
N LYS A 104 12.37 -20.20 3.84
CA LYS A 104 13.36 -19.24 4.33
C LYS A 104 13.22 -19.01 5.84
N LEU A 105 12.01 -18.84 6.35
CA LEU A 105 11.75 -18.67 7.78
C LEU A 105 12.16 -19.91 8.59
N GLU A 106 11.82 -21.11 8.10
CA GLU A 106 12.22 -22.39 8.71
C GLU A 106 13.74 -22.61 8.71
N SER A 107 14.43 -22.10 7.68
CA SER A 107 15.88 -22.21 7.56
C SER A 107 16.66 -21.26 8.50
N ALA A 108 15.97 -20.35 9.19
CA ALA A 108 16.59 -19.37 10.08
C ALA A 108 17.37 -20.06 11.21
N LYS A 109 18.56 -19.53 11.54
CA LYS A 109 19.44 -20.06 12.59
C LYS A 109 19.87 -18.99 13.57
N GLY A 110 20.44 -19.41 14.70
CA GLY A 110 21.04 -18.52 15.69
C GLY A 110 20.09 -17.41 16.17
N MET A 111 20.59 -16.17 16.16
CA MET A 111 19.84 -15.01 16.64
C MET A 111 18.56 -14.74 15.83
N THR A 112 18.52 -15.09 14.54
CA THR A 112 17.35 -14.89 13.67
C THR A 112 16.23 -15.85 14.04
N ARG A 113 16.58 -17.11 14.30
CA ARG A 113 15.62 -18.09 14.83
C ARG A 113 15.08 -17.67 16.19
N ALA A 114 15.95 -17.22 17.10
CA ALA A 114 15.55 -16.76 18.43
C ALA A 114 14.62 -15.53 18.38
N ARG A 115 14.81 -14.63 17.41
CA ARG A 115 13.89 -13.50 17.15
C ARG A 115 12.54 -13.99 16.64
N LEU A 116 12.51 -14.89 15.65
CA LEU A 116 11.27 -15.51 15.15
C LEU A 116 10.48 -16.20 16.27
N ASP A 117 11.14 -17.05 17.07
CA ASP A 117 10.49 -17.75 18.19
C ASP A 117 9.89 -16.79 19.23
N ARG A 118 10.48 -15.61 19.41
CA ARG A 118 9.92 -14.57 20.28
C ARG A 118 8.68 -13.95 19.65
N LEU A 119 8.76 -13.55 18.37
CA LEU A 119 7.64 -12.97 17.65
C LEU A 119 6.45 -13.95 17.62
N ASP A 120 6.67 -15.22 17.31
CA ASP A 120 5.59 -16.23 17.27
C ASP A 120 4.84 -16.36 18.60
N LYS A 121 5.53 -16.18 19.73
CA LYS A 121 4.92 -16.17 21.07
C LYS A 121 4.14 -14.89 21.37
N GLU A 122 4.57 -13.76 20.82
CA GLU A 122 3.90 -12.47 20.97
C GLU A 122 2.61 -12.39 20.12
N ALA A 123 2.62 -12.95 18.90
CA ALA A 123 1.56 -12.76 17.91
C ALA A 123 0.13 -13.07 18.42
N PRO A 124 -0.15 -14.16 19.15
CA PRO A 124 -1.50 -14.44 19.68
C PRO A 124 -1.99 -13.42 20.72
N VAL A 125 -1.07 -12.72 21.38
CA VAL A 125 -1.40 -11.68 22.36
C VAL A 125 -1.87 -10.42 21.66
N LEU A 126 -1.35 -10.12 20.46
CA LEU A 126 -1.56 -8.86 19.75
C LEU A 126 -2.87 -8.82 18.96
N HIS A 127 -3.28 -9.94 18.35
CA HIS A 127 -4.39 -9.97 17.41
C HIS A 127 -5.71 -10.32 18.08
N ALA A 128 -6.76 -9.57 17.75
CA ALA A 128 -8.16 -9.90 18.01
C ALA A 128 -8.72 -10.80 16.90
N ALA A 129 -8.37 -10.50 15.65
CA ALA A 129 -8.71 -11.31 14.48
C ALA A 129 -7.68 -11.11 13.36
N MET A 130 -7.65 -12.06 12.42
CA MET A 130 -6.85 -11.95 11.20
C MET A 130 -7.61 -12.57 10.04
N ARG A 131 -7.51 -11.95 8.85
CA ARG A 131 -8.20 -12.41 7.65
C ARG A 131 -7.34 -12.21 6.42
N ASP A 132 -7.16 -13.29 5.69
CA ASP A 132 -6.49 -13.30 4.40
C ASP A 132 -7.55 -13.31 3.30
N MET A 133 -7.38 -12.44 2.31
CA MET A 133 -8.30 -12.31 1.18
C MET A 133 -7.51 -12.37 -0.13
N LEU A 134 -8.07 -13.10 -1.09
CA LEU A 134 -7.54 -13.17 -2.44
C LEU A 134 -8.43 -12.34 -3.36
N ALA A 135 -7.83 -11.39 -4.06
CA ALA A 135 -8.55 -10.50 -4.94
C ALA A 135 -7.94 -10.45 -6.35
N ILE A 136 -8.81 -10.36 -7.36
CA ILE A 136 -8.43 -10.24 -8.77
C ILE A 136 -8.70 -8.83 -9.27
N TYR A 137 -7.81 -8.33 -10.12
CA TYR A 137 -7.94 -7.01 -10.72
C TYR A 137 -9.12 -6.95 -11.71
N ARG A 138 -9.88 -5.86 -11.65
CA ARG A 138 -11.01 -5.56 -12.55
C ARG A 138 -10.68 -4.28 -13.35
N PRO A 139 -9.87 -4.38 -14.42
CA PRO A 139 -9.43 -3.23 -15.21
C PRO A 139 -10.60 -2.43 -15.79
N GLU A 140 -11.67 -3.10 -16.16
CA GLU A 140 -12.86 -2.53 -16.76
C GLU A 140 -13.68 -1.68 -15.78
N LEU A 141 -13.54 -1.91 -14.47
CA LEU A 141 -14.16 -1.10 -13.42
C LEU A 141 -13.26 0.06 -12.96
N SER A 142 -11.96 -0.05 -13.24
CA SER A 142 -10.93 0.91 -12.83
C SER A 142 -10.98 2.22 -13.63
N PHE A 143 -10.38 3.28 -13.10
CA PHE A 143 -10.36 4.61 -13.72
C PHE A 143 -8.97 5.24 -13.59
N ASN A 144 -8.30 5.52 -14.71
CA ASN A 144 -6.91 6.00 -14.77
C ASN A 144 -5.97 5.26 -13.80
N PRO A 145 -5.90 3.92 -13.82
CA PRO A 145 -5.27 3.14 -12.74
C PRO A 145 -3.74 3.24 -12.69
N GLY A 146 -3.09 3.72 -13.75
CA GLY A 146 -1.63 3.83 -13.84
C GLY A 146 -1.10 4.91 -12.90
N VAL A 147 -0.41 4.49 -11.83
CA VAL A 147 0.25 5.39 -10.89
C VAL A 147 1.58 4.82 -10.41
N ASN A 148 2.51 5.68 -10.02
CA ASN A 148 3.70 5.24 -9.31
C ASN A 148 3.39 5.11 -7.80
N ILE A 149 3.09 3.89 -7.33
CA ILE A 149 2.76 3.62 -5.93
C ILE A 149 3.91 4.00 -4.99
N ALA A 150 5.17 3.92 -5.43
CA ALA A 150 6.33 4.29 -4.62
C ALA A 150 6.31 5.76 -4.17
N GLN A 151 5.62 6.64 -4.92
CA GLN A 151 5.48 8.06 -4.61
C GLN A 151 4.19 8.41 -3.86
N MET A 152 3.37 7.41 -3.53
CA MET A 152 2.13 7.59 -2.77
C MET A 152 2.39 7.48 -1.27
N ARG A 153 1.45 8.01 -0.48
CA ARG A 153 1.51 7.99 0.99
C ARG A 153 0.26 7.44 1.64
N TYR A 154 -0.85 7.47 0.91
CA TYR A 154 -2.14 7.06 1.42
C TYR A 154 -2.89 6.21 0.41
N PHE A 155 -3.73 5.32 0.92
CA PHE A 155 -4.87 4.83 0.19
C PHE A 155 -6.16 5.28 0.88
N SER A 156 -7.10 5.81 0.10
CA SER A 156 -8.50 5.65 0.45
C SER A 156 -8.97 4.31 -0.14
N ILE A 157 -9.40 3.41 0.74
CA ILE A 157 -9.89 2.08 0.38
C ILE A 157 -11.39 2.08 0.57
N THR A 158 -12.13 1.87 -0.52
CA THR A 158 -13.58 1.67 -0.48
C THR A 158 -13.90 0.20 -0.64
N THR A 159 -14.55 -0.40 0.37
CA THR A 159 -15.07 -1.77 0.28
C THR A 159 -16.56 -1.70 -0.03
N THR A 160 -16.97 -2.29 -1.15
CA THR A 160 -18.38 -2.37 -1.56
C THR A 160 -18.83 -3.82 -1.53
N ARG A 161 -19.93 -4.10 -0.82
CA ARG A 161 -20.64 -5.38 -0.91
C ARG A 161 -21.79 -5.26 -1.89
N VAL A 162 -21.78 -6.09 -2.92
CA VAL A 162 -22.83 -6.23 -3.92
C VAL A 162 -23.78 -7.35 -3.51
N LYS A 163 -25.07 -7.18 -3.76
CA LYS A 163 -26.09 -8.21 -3.51
C LYS A 163 -25.79 -9.46 -4.34
N PRO A 164 -25.95 -10.67 -3.78
CA PRO A 164 -25.79 -11.90 -4.54
C PRO A 164 -26.65 -11.88 -5.82
N GLY A 165 -26.04 -12.17 -6.97
CA GLY A 165 -26.72 -12.18 -8.28
C GLY A 165 -26.79 -10.83 -9.00
N TYR A 166 -26.24 -9.75 -8.43
CA TYR A 166 -26.25 -8.41 -9.02
C TYR A 166 -24.88 -7.93 -9.57
N ASP A 167 -23.89 -8.82 -9.67
CA ASP A 167 -22.54 -8.47 -10.15
C ASP A 167 -22.56 -7.83 -11.53
N ALA A 168 -23.34 -8.35 -12.48
CA ALA A 168 -23.40 -7.81 -13.84
C ALA A 168 -23.96 -6.37 -13.85
N GLN A 169 -25.01 -6.11 -13.06
CA GLN A 169 -25.63 -4.80 -12.94
C GLN A 169 -24.70 -3.81 -12.22
N TYR A 170 -23.93 -4.28 -11.24
CA TYR A 170 -22.92 -3.44 -10.59
C TYR A 170 -21.78 -3.09 -11.56
N VAL A 171 -21.30 -4.05 -12.34
CA VAL A 171 -20.30 -3.82 -13.40
C VAL A 171 -20.80 -2.77 -14.40
N ASP A 172 -22.04 -2.94 -14.88
CA ASP A 172 -22.68 -2.00 -15.80
C ASP A 172 -22.82 -0.60 -15.19
N TYR A 173 -23.22 -0.51 -13.92
CA TYR A 173 -23.30 0.75 -13.19
C TYR A 173 -21.96 1.48 -13.16
N ILE A 174 -20.88 0.79 -12.79
CA ILE A 174 -19.56 1.41 -12.72
C ILE A 174 -19.07 1.82 -14.12
N GLN A 175 -19.19 0.94 -15.11
CA GLN A 175 -18.65 1.17 -16.45
C GLN A 175 -19.43 2.22 -17.23
N LYS A 176 -20.74 2.03 -17.33
CA LYS A 176 -21.61 2.76 -18.25
C LYS A 176 -22.16 4.04 -17.65
N ILE A 177 -22.12 4.17 -16.32
CA ILE A 177 -22.62 5.37 -15.63
C ILE A 177 -21.46 6.13 -14.98
N LEU A 178 -20.77 5.54 -13.98
CA LEU A 178 -19.76 6.30 -13.24
C LEU A 178 -18.51 6.63 -14.07
N ASN A 179 -17.94 5.66 -14.77
CA ASN A 179 -16.72 5.87 -15.55
C ASN A 179 -16.97 6.78 -16.75
N ILE A 180 -18.14 6.72 -17.39
CA ILE A 180 -18.52 7.68 -18.43
C ILE A 180 -18.63 9.09 -17.84
N ALA A 181 -19.38 9.28 -16.75
CA ALA A 181 -19.51 10.60 -16.14
C ALA A 181 -18.18 11.20 -15.66
N ARG A 182 -17.24 10.36 -15.19
CA ARG A 182 -15.87 10.80 -14.85
C ARG A 182 -15.09 11.29 -16.08
N ARG A 183 -15.22 10.61 -17.22
CA ARG A 183 -14.61 11.04 -18.50
C ARG A 183 -15.23 12.33 -19.01
N ASP A 184 -16.55 12.44 -18.98
CA ASP A 184 -17.27 13.64 -19.42
C ASP A 184 -16.92 14.86 -18.58
N ALA A 185 -16.75 14.66 -17.26
CA ALA A 185 -16.26 15.67 -16.33
C ALA A 185 -14.74 15.95 -16.44
N LYS A 186 -14.02 15.30 -17.37
CA LYS A 186 -12.59 15.45 -17.63
C LYS A 186 -11.73 15.28 -16.38
N VAL A 187 -12.08 14.31 -15.54
CA VAL A 187 -11.35 14.02 -14.30
C VAL A 187 -10.04 13.30 -14.64
N ASN A 188 -8.93 14.00 -14.47
CA ASN A 188 -7.59 13.46 -14.79
C ASN A 188 -6.78 13.09 -13.53
N ASN A 189 -7.12 13.68 -12.38
CA ASN A 189 -6.42 13.52 -11.10
C ASN A 189 -7.07 12.49 -10.16
N LEU A 190 -7.96 11.64 -10.69
CA LEU A 190 -8.55 10.53 -9.96
C LEU A 190 -8.01 9.22 -10.52
N HIS A 191 -7.34 8.47 -9.68
CA HIS A 191 -6.79 7.15 -10.00
C HIS A 191 -7.48 6.12 -9.12
N LEU A 192 -8.14 5.14 -9.73
CA LEU A 192 -8.87 4.07 -9.04
C LEU A 192 -8.46 2.72 -9.62
N ALA A 193 -8.00 1.83 -8.75
CA ALA A 193 -7.82 0.43 -9.07
C ALA A 193 -8.90 -0.39 -8.34
N VAL A 194 -9.70 -1.14 -9.09
CA VAL A 194 -10.78 -1.97 -8.54
C VAL A 194 -10.36 -3.42 -8.56
N PHE A 195 -10.55 -4.11 -7.44
CA PHE A 195 -10.33 -5.54 -7.27
C PHE A 195 -11.62 -6.20 -6.82
N GLN A 196 -11.86 -7.43 -7.25
CA GLN A 196 -12.93 -8.28 -6.73
C GLN A 196 -12.31 -9.33 -5.81
N VAL A 197 -12.80 -9.44 -4.59
CA VAL A 197 -12.40 -10.51 -3.67
C VAL A 197 -13.10 -11.79 -4.10
N ILE A 198 -12.31 -12.82 -4.37
CA ILE A 198 -12.80 -14.13 -4.80
C ILE A 198 -12.73 -15.20 -3.70
N SER A 199 -11.94 -14.96 -2.65
CA SER A 199 -11.80 -15.85 -1.49
C SER A 199 -11.41 -15.10 -0.23
N GLY A 200 -11.75 -15.63 0.95
CA GLY A 200 -11.40 -15.06 2.26
C GLY A 200 -12.39 -14.02 2.82
N ALA A 201 -13.40 -13.64 2.04
CA ALA A 201 -14.46 -12.72 2.44
C ALA A 201 -15.83 -13.19 1.95
N GLN A 202 -16.88 -12.44 2.33
CA GLN A 202 -18.21 -12.66 1.79
C GLN A 202 -18.22 -12.43 0.27
N ALA A 203 -18.91 -13.30 -0.48
CA ALA A 203 -19.04 -13.20 -1.93
C ALA A 203 -19.60 -11.84 -2.36
N GLY A 204 -19.23 -11.35 -3.55
CA GLY A 204 -19.68 -10.05 -4.06
C GLY A 204 -19.00 -8.86 -3.36
N MET A 205 -17.78 -9.03 -2.85
CA MET A 205 -16.98 -7.93 -2.28
C MET A 205 -16.05 -7.35 -3.35
N TYR A 206 -16.13 -6.04 -3.56
CA TYR A 206 -15.24 -5.26 -4.39
C TYR A 206 -14.45 -4.28 -3.53
N ILE A 207 -13.17 -4.11 -3.84
CA ILE A 207 -12.27 -3.17 -3.14
C ILE A 207 -11.76 -2.18 -4.17
N THR A 208 -11.99 -0.89 -3.94
CA THR A 208 -11.46 0.20 -4.76
C THR A 208 -10.34 0.90 -4.00
N PHE A 209 -9.15 0.92 -4.58
CA PHE A 209 -8.00 1.66 -4.07
C PHE A 209 -7.88 3.01 -4.79
N ARG A 210 -7.85 4.09 -4.02
CA ARG A 210 -7.47 5.43 -4.48
C ARG A 210 -6.13 5.83 -3.85
N PRO A 211 -5.00 5.71 -4.57
CA PRO A 211 -3.71 6.22 -4.14
C PRO A 211 -3.72 7.75 -4.06
N MET A 212 -3.04 8.29 -3.04
CA MET A 212 -2.84 9.73 -2.88
C MET A 212 -1.41 10.01 -2.39
N LYS A 213 -0.80 11.07 -2.91
CA LYS A 213 0.51 11.59 -2.47
C LYS A 213 0.40 12.32 -1.13
N SER A 214 -0.73 12.98 -0.88
CA SER A 214 -1.00 13.70 0.35
C SER A 214 -2.50 13.74 0.66
N LEU A 215 -2.85 14.08 1.91
CA LEU A 215 -4.25 14.26 2.30
C LEU A 215 -4.92 15.47 1.63
N ALA A 216 -4.15 16.45 1.15
CA ALA A 216 -4.68 17.61 0.44
C ALA A 216 -5.43 17.23 -0.85
N GLU A 217 -5.18 16.03 -1.41
CA GLU A 217 -5.97 15.51 -2.54
C GLU A 217 -7.44 15.20 -2.17
N MET A 218 -7.77 15.15 -0.88
CA MET A 218 -9.16 15.03 -0.42
C MET A 218 -9.93 16.36 -0.45
N ASP A 219 -9.22 17.50 -0.51
CA ASP A 219 -9.85 18.82 -0.61
C ASP A 219 -10.52 19.03 -1.97
N ASP A 220 -10.12 18.27 -3.00
CA ASP A 220 -10.77 18.28 -4.30
C ASP A 220 -12.10 17.49 -4.27
N PRO A 221 -13.27 18.15 -4.42
CA PRO A 221 -14.58 17.49 -4.35
C PRO A 221 -14.94 16.80 -5.68
N ILE A 222 -14.06 15.94 -6.20
CA ILE A 222 -14.20 15.27 -7.51
C ILE A 222 -15.56 14.58 -7.65
N ALA A 223 -15.97 13.78 -6.66
CA ALA A 223 -17.23 13.04 -6.70
C ALA A 223 -18.45 13.98 -6.85
N ARG A 224 -18.43 15.13 -6.17
CA ARG A 224 -19.48 16.15 -6.27
C ARG A 224 -19.51 16.76 -7.66
N ARG A 225 -18.34 17.10 -8.21
CA ARG A 225 -18.20 17.67 -9.57
C ARG A 225 -18.71 16.71 -10.64
N VAL A 226 -18.32 15.44 -10.56
CA VAL A 226 -18.81 14.37 -11.45
C VAL A 226 -20.33 14.26 -11.38
N ARG A 227 -20.89 14.19 -10.16
CA ARG A 227 -22.35 14.08 -9.97
C ARG A 227 -23.10 15.33 -10.46
N ALA A 228 -22.53 16.51 -10.30
CA ALA A 228 -23.12 17.76 -10.79
C ALA A 228 -23.14 17.84 -12.33
N GLY A 229 -22.13 17.25 -12.98
CA GLY A 229 -22.05 17.17 -14.45
C GLY A 229 -22.99 16.16 -15.11
N MET A 230 -23.56 15.23 -14.33
CA MET A 230 -24.58 14.30 -14.83
C MET A 230 -25.89 15.03 -15.14
N SER A 231 -26.64 14.53 -16.13
CA SER A 231 -28.06 14.87 -16.31
C SER A 231 -28.93 14.32 -15.17
N ASP A 232 -30.18 14.78 -15.09
CA ASP A 232 -31.13 14.28 -14.09
C ASP A 232 -31.41 12.79 -14.26
N ASP A 233 -31.54 12.29 -15.49
CA ASP A 233 -31.81 10.88 -15.73
C ASP A 233 -30.59 10.02 -15.42
N GLN A 234 -29.38 10.47 -15.76
CA GLN A 234 -28.14 9.79 -15.31
C GLN A 234 -28.03 9.71 -13.79
N ARG A 235 -28.41 10.77 -13.05
CA ARG A 235 -28.44 10.73 -11.58
C ARG A 235 -29.48 9.74 -11.06
N LYS A 236 -30.69 9.72 -11.62
CA LYS A 236 -31.74 8.77 -11.23
C LYS A 236 -31.32 7.33 -11.50
N ASP A 237 -30.70 7.07 -12.65
CA ASP A 237 -30.19 5.75 -13.02
C ASP A 237 -29.05 5.30 -12.09
N ALA A 238 -28.13 6.21 -11.77
CA ALA A 238 -27.08 5.95 -10.79
C ALA A 238 -27.66 5.59 -9.42
N ASP A 239 -28.61 6.38 -8.92
CA ASP A 239 -29.23 6.18 -7.61
C ASP A 239 -30.06 4.89 -7.58
N LYS A 240 -30.77 4.56 -8.67
CA LYS A 240 -31.47 3.29 -8.84
C LYS A 240 -30.50 2.11 -8.82
N ALA A 241 -29.45 2.16 -9.63
CA ALA A 241 -28.47 1.08 -9.72
C ALA A 241 -27.80 0.81 -8.37
N VAL A 242 -27.44 1.84 -7.60
CA VAL A 242 -26.88 1.67 -6.25
C VAL A 242 -27.90 0.98 -5.33
N ARG A 243 -29.16 1.46 -5.28
CA ARG A 243 -30.20 0.86 -4.42
C ARG A 243 -30.47 -0.61 -4.76
N GLU A 244 -30.45 -0.95 -6.04
CA GLU A 244 -30.72 -2.31 -6.50
C GLU A 244 -29.54 -3.23 -6.23
N THR A 245 -28.30 -2.78 -6.46
CA THR A 245 -27.12 -3.65 -6.49
C THR A 245 -26.27 -3.64 -5.21
N VAL A 246 -26.16 -2.52 -4.51
CA VAL A 246 -25.23 -2.36 -3.38
C VAL A 246 -25.91 -2.71 -2.05
N MET A 247 -25.26 -3.55 -1.25
CA MET A 247 -25.65 -3.86 0.13
C MET A 247 -25.03 -2.88 1.13
N SER A 248 -23.73 -2.64 1.00
CA SER A 248 -22.99 -1.68 1.83
C SER A 248 -21.81 -1.13 1.06
N SER A 249 -21.34 0.05 1.46
CA SER A 249 -20.12 0.64 0.93
C SER A 249 -19.47 1.50 2.00
N ASP A 250 -18.24 1.16 2.34
CA ASP A 250 -17.50 1.80 3.42
C ASP A 250 -16.15 2.27 2.90
N ALA A 251 -15.82 3.54 3.13
CA ALA A 251 -14.53 4.11 2.77
C ALA A 251 -13.71 4.36 4.03
N SER A 252 -12.49 3.85 4.05
CA SER A 252 -11.50 4.09 5.11
C SER A 252 -10.22 4.65 4.50
N LEU A 253 -9.50 5.42 5.28
CA LEU A 253 -8.27 6.09 4.87
C LEU A 253 -7.11 5.49 5.65
N TYR A 254 -6.08 5.08 4.92
CA TYR A 254 -4.88 4.48 5.47
C TYR A 254 -3.65 5.22 4.99
N GLN A 255 -2.66 5.32 5.85
CA GLN A 255 -1.32 5.77 5.50
C GLN A 255 -0.39 4.57 5.32
N PHE A 256 0.55 4.67 4.40
CA PHE A 256 1.60 3.68 4.22
C PHE A 256 2.52 3.68 5.44
N ALA A 257 2.85 2.48 5.93
CA ALA A 257 3.69 2.26 7.10
C ALA A 257 5.04 1.67 6.65
N PRO A 258 6.02 2.50 6.22
CA PRO A 258 7.25 2.00 5.59
C PRO A 258 8.09 1.13 6.51
N ARG A 259 8.07 1.38 7.84
CA ARG A 259 8.77 0.52 8.82
C ARG A 259 8.21 -0.91 8.90
N MET A 260 6.95 -1.09 8.55
CA MET A 260 6.26 -2.39 8.55
C MET A 260 6.15 -2.97 7.13
N SER A 261 6.58 -2.21 6.12
CA SER A 261 6.54 -2.63 4.71
C SER A 261 7.86 -3.28 4.33
N TYR A 262 7.81 -4.34 3.54
CA TYR A 262 8.97 -4.97 2.93
C TYR A 262 8.78 -4.90 1.42
N VAL A 263 9.18 -3.80 0.79
CA VAL A 263 8.90 -3.56 -0.63
C VAL A 263 10.03 -4.04 -1.53
N GLU A 264 9.72 -4.19 -2.82
CA GLU A 264 10.72 -4.49 -3.85
C GLU A 264 11.81 -3.41 -3.95
N LYS A 265 13.00 -3.81 -4.40
CA LYS A 265 14.16 -2.91 -4.47
C LYS A 265 13.90 -1.68 -5.35
N ASP A 266 13.22 -1.86 -6.48
CA ASP A 266 12.91 -0.77 -7.40
C ASP A 266 11.90 0.22 -6.79
N MET A 267 10.94 -0.27 -6.02
CA MET A 267 10.00 0.56 -5.27
C MET A 267 10.72 1.36 -4.18
N ALA A 268 11.61 0.71 -3.42
CA ALA A 268 12.44 1.39 -2.43
C ALA A 268 13.37 2.44 -3.07
N ALA A 269 13.93 2.14 -4.24
CA ALA A 269 14.83 3.03 -4.97
C ALA A 269 14.12 4.29 -5.51
N ALA A 270 12.83 4.20 -5.82
CA ALA A 270 12.03 5.32 -6.31
C ALA A 270 11.77 6.40 -5.24
N ASP A 271 11.78 6.04 -3.95
CA ASP A 271 11.75 6.99 -2.83
C ASP A 271 12.49 6.43 -1.60
N PRO A 272 13.83 6.45 -1.58
CA PRO A 272 14.63 5.77 -0.56
C PRO A 272 14.42 6.35 0.83
N THR A 273 14.19 7.66 0.92
CA THR A 273 13.99 8.34 2.21
C THR A 273 12.71 7.86 2.89
N PHE A 274 11.66 7.63 2.11
CA PHE A 274 10.40 7.13 2.63
C PHE A 274 10.44 5.63 2.94
N TRP A 275 10.90 4.81 1.98
CA TRP A 275 10.83 3.35 2.09
C TRP A 275 11.94 2.72 2.95
N ASN A 276 13.06 3.42 3.19
CA ASN A 276 14.14 2.97 4.08
C ASN A 276 14.30 3.90 5.31
N PRO A 277 13.26 4.04 6.15
CA PRO A 277 13.32 4.94 7.29
C PRO A 277 14.35 4.44 8.30
N LYS A 278 15.32 5.29 8.67
CA LYS A 278 16.28 4.99 9.74
C LYS A 278 15.55 4.52 11.00
N PRO A 279 16.03 3.51 11.73
CA PRO A 279 15.44 3.11 13.02
C PRO A 279 15.21 4.35 13.88
N MET A 280 13.99 4.56 14.38
CA MET A 280 13.76 5.56 15.41
C MET A 280 14.48 5.02 16.63
N MET A 281 15.69 5.52 16.89
CA MET A 281 16.26 5.40 18.23
C MET A 281 15.22 6.01 19.15
N ALA A 282 14.71 5.20 20.09
CA ALA A 282 13.89 5.72 21.16
C ALA A 282 14.70 6.84 21.80
N THR A 283 14.30 8.09 21.57
CA THR A 283 14.78 9.19 22.38
C THR A 283 14.32 8.86 23.79
N GLU A 284 15.26 8.38 24.61
CA GLU A 284 15.07 8.27 26.04
C GLU A 284 14.41 9.58 26.49
N ALA A 285 13.18 9.48 26.97
CA ALA A 285 12.52 10.60 27.58
C ALA A 285 13.42 11.01 28.76
N LYS A 286 14.14 12.13 28.61
CA LYS A 286 14.92 12.71 29.71
C LYS A 286 13.99 12.77 30.92
N PRO A 287 14.37 12.18 32.07
CA PRO A 287 13.51 12.21 33.25
C PRO A 287 13.21 13.68 33.57
N LYS A 288 11.92 14.03 33.58
CA LYS A 288 11.45 15.34 34.06
C LYS A 288 12.00 15.50 35.47
N LYS A 289 12.96 16.43 35.65
CA LYS A 289 13.35 16.89 36.99
C LYS A 289 12.08 17.33 37.70
N ARG A 290 11.75 16.68 38.82
CA ARG A 290 10.69 17.14 39.73
C ARG A 290 10.97 18.60 40.08
N ALA A 291 10.02 19.48 39.83
CA ALA A 291 10.08 20.85 40.31
C ALA A 291 10.10 20.85 41.85
N PRO A 292 10.87 21.72 42.52
CA PRO A 292 10.86 21.80 43.97
C PRO A 292 9.50 22.28 44.46
N ASN A 293 8.95 21.58 45.47
CA ASN A 293 7.79 22.00 46.23
C ASN A 293 8.08 23.37 46.87
N HIS A 294 7.44 24.43 46.39
CA HIS A 294 7.31 25.65 47.18
C HIS A 294 6.20 25.45 48.20
N HIS A 295 6.59 25.16 49.44
CA HIS A 295 5.75 25.48 50.61
C HIS A 295 5.53 26.99 50.60
N ARG A 296 4.26 27.40 50.60
CA ARG A 296 3.87 28.77 50.96
C ARG A 296 3.68 28.85 52.48
N PRO A 297 4.01 30.00 53.09
CA PRO A 297 3.84 30.26 54.52
C PRO A 297 2.36 30.27 54.94
#